data_AF-M0NPP3-F1
#
_entry.id   AF-M0NPP3-F1
#
_cell.length_a   1.000
_cell.length_b   1.000
_cell.length_c   1.000
_cell.angle_alpha   90.00
_cell.angle_beta   90.00
_cell.angle_gamma   90.00
#
_symmetry.space_group_name_H-M   'P 1'
#
loop_
_entity.id
_entity.type
_entity.pdbx_description
1 polymer ?
#
loop_
_entity_poly.entity_id
_entity_poly.type
_entity_poly.pdbx_seq_one_letter_code
_entity_poly.pdbx_strand_id
1 'polypeptide(L)'
;MSHDRDFGRREVLRAGGIVLGGSLVSGSASAADGDESSTLTLLSYNDIQTAAAEDKNFPRLVTLIEQRRAAADGPVVVVGGGDEVGPHALSPVSQWRAPVDVLNEVGPDADVIGNHEFDYGLDPISDVTEDSEFPWLATNLVDSETGEAFDGTESVSYTHL
;
A
#
# COMPACT_ATOMS: atom_id res chain seq x y z
N MET A 1 1.52 -20.86 30.99
CA MET A 1 0.80 -21.14 29.73
C MET A 1 0.98 -19.89 28.89
N SER A 2 1.90 -19.94 27.93
CA SER A 2 2.26 -18.81 27.07
C SER A 2 1.17 -18.62 26.02
N HIS A 3 0.60 -17.42 25.93
CA HIS A 3 -0.26 -17.05 24.82
C HIS A 3 0.63 -16.48 23.71
N ASP A 4 1.10 -17.35 22.80
CA ASP A 4 1.55 -16.90 21.49
C ASP A 4 0.34 -16.28 20.79
N ARG A 5 0.36 -14.95 20.65
CA ARG A 5 -0.57 -14.25 19.76
C ARG A 5 0.15 -14.07 18.44
N ASP A 6 -0.14 -15.00 17.54
CA ASP A 6 0.27 -14.95 16.16
C ASP A 6 -0.58 -13.86 15.47
N PHE A 7 -0.12 -12.61 15.52
CA PHE A 7 -0.81 -11.49 14.87
C PHE A 7 -0.61 -11.61 13.36
N GLY A 8 -1.63 -12.14 12.68
CA GLY A 8 -1.62 -12.24 11.22
C GLY A 8 -1.54 -10.85 10.58
N ARG A 9 -0.87 -10.76 9.42
CA ARG A 9 -0.65 -9.54 8.62
C ARG A 9 -1.88 -8.63 8.47
N ARG A 10 -3.06 -9.23 8.45
CA ARG A 10 -4.36 -8.57 8.25
C ARG A 10 -4.94 -7.90 9.51
N GLU A 11 -4.43 -8.21 10.70
CA GLU A 11 -4.98 -7.71 11.97
C GLU A 11 -4.47 -6.30 12.33
N VAL A 12 -3.28 -5.92 11.83
CA VAL A 12 -2.65 -4.61 12.11
C VAL A 12 -3.35 -3.45 11.39
N LEU A 13 -3.93 -3.69 10.21
CA LEU A 13 -4.60 -2.65 9.41
C LEU A 13 -5.89 -2.11 10.03
N ARG A 14 -6.47 -2.80 11.03
CA ARG A 14 -7.69 -2.34 11.71
C ARG A 14 -7.47 -1.22 12.73
N ALA A 15 -6.22 -0.80 12.98
CA ALA A 15 -5.88 0.00 14.15
C ALA A 15 -5.29 1.41 13.88
N GLY A 16 -5.13 1.89 12.65
CA GLY A 16 -4.58 3.24 12.45
C GLY A 16 -4.92 3.90 11.13
N GLY A 17 -5.51 5.09 11.20
CA GLY A 17 -5.61 6.00 10.05
C GLY A 17 -4.27 6.70 9.80
N ILE A 18 -3.80 6.67 8.56
CA ILE A 18 -2.53 7.26 8.13
C ILE A 18 -2.83 8.32 7.07
N VAL A 19 -2.36 9.55 7.30
CA VAL A 19 -2.28 10.63 6.29
C VAL A 19 -0.81 10.81 5.97
N LEU A 20 -0.38 10.56 4.74
CA LEU A 20 1.02 10.68 4.32
C LEU A 20 1.24 11.84 3.36
N GLY A 21 2.16 12.72 3.73
CA GLY A 21 2.81 13.68 2.85
C GLY A 21 4.30 13.38 2.80
N GLY A 22 4.80 13.12 1.60
CA GLY A 22 6.15 13.38 1.08
C GLY A 22 7.40 12.99 1.89
N SER A 23 8.21 12.14 1.27
CA SER A 23 9.60 11.74 1.57
C SER A 23 9.76 10.55 2.53
N LEU A 24 10.60 9.58 2.11
CA LEU A 24 11.06 8.45 2.91
C LEU A 24 11.64 8.96 4.24
N VAL A 25 10.82 8.93 5.29
CA VAL A 25 11.19 9.24 6.66
C VAL A 25 11.23 7.94 7.45
N SER A 26 12.42 7.44 7.78
CA SER A 26 12.55 6.52 8.91
C SER A 26 12.44 7.36 10.19
N GLY A 27 11.22 7.53 10.68
CA GLY A 27 10.94 8.18 11.96
C GLY A 27 10.62 7.14 13.03
N SER A 28 11.42 7.07 14.09
CA SER A 28 11.02 6.39 15.32
C SER A 28 10.24 7.40 16.18
N ALA A 29 8.91 7.29 16.21
CA ALA A 29 8.10 8.02 17.17
C ALA A 29 8.09 7.25 18.50
N SER A 30 8.64 7.84 19.55
CA SER A 30 8.47 7.33 20.92
C SER A 30 7.30 8.06 21.57
N ALA A 31 6.21 7.34 21.78
CA ALA A 31 5.20 7.69 22.76
C ALA A 31 5.17 6.55 23.78
N ALA A 32 5.65 6.82 24.99
CA ALA A 32 5.50 5.91 26.10
C ALA A 32 5.10 6.71 27.35
N ASP A 33 3.85 6.53 27.75
CA ASP A 33 3.51 6.44 29.18
C ASP A 33 2.68 5.16 29.34
N GLY A 34 3.35 4.07 29.71
CA GLY A 34 2.80 2.70 29.80
C GLY A 34 3.86 1.62 29.52
N ASP A 35 4.06 0.72 30.48
CA ASP A 35 5.19 -0.23 30.67
C ASP A 35 5.28 -1.42 29.67
N GLU A 36 4.84 -1.26 28.42
CA GLU A 36 5.01 -2.25 27.35
C GLU A 36 5.17 -1.52 26.00
N SER A 37 6.36 -0.99 25.71
CA SER A 37 6.62 -0.35 24.41
C SER A 37 6.73 -1.41 23.32
N SER A 38 5.75 -1.44 22.40
CA SER A 38 5.84 -2.25 21.17
C SER A 38 6.43 -1.42 20.03
N THR A 39 7.39 -1.98 19.29
CA THR A 39 7.98 -1.34 18.11
C THR A 39 7.28 -1.85 16.85
N LEU A 40 6.69 -0.95 16.07
CA LEU A 40 6.13 -1.21 14.75
C LEU A 40 7.02 -0.52 13.70
N THR A 41 7.41 -1.24 12.66
CA THR A 41 8.12 -0.67 11.52
C THR A 41 7.12 -0.39 10.40
N LEU A 42 7.03 0.88 9.97
CA LEU A 42 6.28 1.26 8.78
C LEU A 42 7.26 1.52 7.63
N LEU A 43 7.07 0.81 6.52
CA LEU A 43 7.73 1.08 5.25
C LEU A 43 6.68 1.66 4.30
N SER A 44 7.02 2.76 3.64
CA SER A 44 6.14 3.39 2.66
C SER A 44 6.87 3.63 1.35
N TYR A 45 6.15 3.51 0.24
CA TYR A 45 6.57 3.95 -1.09
C TYR A 45 5.40 4.69 -1.76
N ASN A 46 5.70 5.45 -2.80
CA ASN A 46 4.73 6.25 -3.58
C ASN A 46 5.38 6.60 -4.93
N ASP A 47 4.58 6.89 -5.94
CA ASP A 47 5.03 7.40 -7.25
C ASP A 47 6.13 6.51 -7.90
N ILE A 48 5.91 5.19 -7.94
CA ILE A 48 6.85 4.22 -8.55
C ILE A 48 6.51 3.87 -10.00
N GLN A 49 5.39 4.37 -10.54
CA GLN A 49 4.91 4.12 -11.90
C GLN A 49 5.99 4.30 -12.98
N THR A 50 6.85 5.30 -12.82
CA THR A 50 7.92 5.61 -13.79
C THR A 50 9.22 4.85 -13.54
N ALA A 51 9.38 4.22 -12.36
CA ALA A 51 10.60 3.53 -11.96
C ALA A 51 10.92 2.34 -12.87
N ALA A 52 9.90 1.76 -13.51
CA ALA A 52 9.99 0.71 -14.51
C ALA A 52 10.87 1.04 -15.72
N ALA A 53 11.09 2.34 -16.00
CA ALA A 53 11.93 2.78 -17.10
C ALA A 53 13.42 2.44 -16.90
N GLU A 54 13.81 2.03 -15.69
CA GLU A 54 15.17 1.62 -15.36
C GLU A 54 15.20 0.18 -14.82
N ASP A 55 15.96 -0.71 -15.48
CA ASP A 55 16.03 -2.17 -15.27
C ASP A 55 16.28 -2.66 -13.82
N LYS A 56 16.56 -1.79 -12.86
CA LYS A 56 16.99 -2.17 -11.49
C LYS A 56 16.15 -1.58 -10.37
N ASN A 57 15.24 -0.64 -10.64
CA ASN A 57 14.56 0.06 -9.56
C ASN A 57 13.57 -0.83 -8.83
N PHE A 58 12.75 -1.62 -9.54
CA PHE A 58 11.83 -2.55 -8.90
C PHE A 58 12.50 -3.73 -8.19
N PRO A 59 13.46 -4.46 -8.79
CA PRO A 59 14.17 -5.51 -8.05
C PRO A 59 14.87 -4.98 -6.80
N ARG A 60 15.40 -3.75 -6.85
CA ARG A 60 16.02 -3.09 -5.70
C ARG A 60 14.99 -2.74 -4.63
N LEU A 61 13.81 -2.23 -5.00
CA LEU A 61 12.73 -1.94 -4.07
C LEU A 61 12.30 -3.20 -3.31
N VAL A 62 11.98 -4.27 -4.03
CA VAL A 62 11.59 -5.57 -3.46
C VAL A 62 12.67 -6.08 -2.51
N THR A 63 13.94 -6.11 -2.97
CA THR A 63 15.07 -6.57 -2.15
C THR A 63 15.22 -5.74 -0.87
N LEU A 64 15.06 -4.42 -0.94
CA LEU A 64 15.17 -3.56 0.23
C LEU A 64 14.03 -3.82 1.22
N ILE A 65 12.79 -3.98 0.75
CA ILE A 65 11.64 -4.30 1.59
C ILE A 65 11.85 -5.64 2.29
N GLU A 66 12.28 -6.68 1.57
CA GLU A 66 12.59 -7.99 2.16
C GLU A 66 13.69 -7.90 3.23
N GLN A 67 14.75 -7.15 2.96
CA GLN A 67 15.83 -6.93 3.92
C GLN A 67 15.34 -6.20 5.18
N ARG A 68 14.46 -5.20 5.03
CA ARG A 68 13.87 -4.49 6.18
C ARG A 68 12.93 -5.38 6.97
N ARG A 69 12.12 -6.20 6.28
CA ARG A 69 11.27 -7.22 6.92
C ARG A 69 12.09 -8.22 7.73
N ALA A 70 13.19 -8.71 7.19
CA ALA A 70 14.07 -9.67 7.87
C ALA A 70 14.86 -9.07 9.04
N ALA A 71 15.14 -7.77 9.03
CA ALA A 71 15.94 -7.10 10.04
C ALA A 71 15.11 -6.48 11.19
N ALA A 72 13.77 -6.48 11.09
CA ALA A 72 12.91 -5.87 12.10
C ALA A 72 12.70 -6.80 13.30
N ASP A 73 12.82 -6.25 14.50
CA ASP A 73 12.58 -6.97 15.77
C ASP A 73 11.08 -7.11 16.11
N GLY A 74 10.20 -6.47 15.33
CA GLY A 74 8.75 -6.42 15.55
C GLY A 74 7.96 -6.40 14.23
N PRO A 75 6.63 -6.18 14.29
CA PRO A 75 5.79 -6.17 13.10
C PRO A 75 6.26 -5.13 12.08
N VAL A 76 6.13 -5.47 10.80
CA VAL A 76 6.45 -4.59 9.67
C VAL A 76 5.19 -4.45 8.84
N VAL A 77 4.79 -3.21 8.58
CA VAL A 77 3.69 -2.85 7.69
C VAL A 77 4.29 -2.12 6.50
N VAL A 78 3.93 -2.53 5.30
CA VAL A 78 4.34 -1.94 4.04
C VAL A 78 3.11 -1.33 3.38
N VAL A 79 3.15 -0.04 3.06
CA VAL A 79 2.02 0.64 2.41
C VAL A 79 2.48 1.44 1.20
N GLY A 80 1.67 1.42 0.15
CA GLY A 80 1.83 2.33 -0.97
C GLY A 80 1.00 3.60 -0.79
N GLY A 81 1.46 4.67 -1.43
CA GLY A 81 0.85 6.01 -1.36
C GLY A 81 0.05 6.39 -2.60
N GLY A 82 -0.10 5.48 -3.56
CA GLY A 82 -0.72 5.73 -4.86
C GLY A 82 0.24 6.26 -5.93
N ASP A 83 -0.28 6.39 -7.14
CA ASP A 83 0.44 6.70 -8.38
C ASP A 83 1.50 5.63 -8.72
N GLU A 84 1.11 4.36 -8.63
CA GLU A 84 1.98 3.20 -8.82
C GLU A 84 1.75 2.49 -10.17
N VAL A 85 0.57 2.63 -10.77
CA VAL A 85 0.16 1.86 -11.96
C VAL A 85 0.35 2.64 -13.26
N GLY A 86 0.04 3.93 -13.27
CA GLY A 86 0.11 4.79 -14.45
C GLY A 86 0.91 6.06 -14.17
N PRO A 87 1.60 6.65 -15.18
CA PRO A 87 2.03 6.04 -16.44
C PRO A 87 3.18 5.04 -16.24
N HIS A 88 3.19 3.94 -17.01
CA HIS A 88 4.22 2.90 -16.91
C HIS A 88 4.90 2.63 -18.27
N ALA A 89 6.19 2.29 -18.26
CA ALA A 89 6.98 2.11 -19.49
C ALA A 89 6.43 0.98 -20.41
N LEU A 90 5.77 -0.01 -19.80
CA LEU A 90 5.16 -1.15 -20.51
C LEU A 90 3.67 -0.96 -20.81
N SER A 91 3.04 0.14 -20.39
CA SER A 91 1.60 0.40 -20.59
C SER A 91 1.11 0.17 -22.03
N PRO A 92 1.85 0.53 -23.12
CA PRO A 92 1.38 0.31 -24.48
C PRO A 92 1.14 -1.16 -24.87
N VAL A 93 1.74 -2.10 -24.14
CA VAL A 93 1.65 -3.54 -24.44
C VAL A 93 1.02 -4.35 -23.31
N SER A 94 1.14 -3.91 -22.05
CA SER A 94 0.60 -4.61 -20.88
C SER A 94 -0.66 -4.00 -20.30
N GLN A 95 -0.97 -2.74 -20.65
CA GLN A 95 -1.87 -1.90 -19.86
C GLN A 95 -1.38 -1.89 -18.39
N TRP A 96 -2.28 -2.01 -17.42
CA TRP A 96 -1.97 -2.06 -15.98
C TRP A 96 -1.29 -3.33 -15.49
N ARG A 97 -1.28 -4.42 -16.28
CA ARG A 97 -0.87 -5.75 -15.78
C ARG A 97 0.58 -5.80 -15.31
N ALA A 98 1.51 -5.22 -16.07
CA ALA A 98 2.92 -5.22 -15.70
C ALA A 98 3.21 -4.46 -14.38
N PRO A 99 2.69 -3.24 -14.15
CA PRO A 99 2.85 -2.61 -12.84
C PRO A 99 2.17 -3.39 -11.71
N VAL A 100 0.98 -3.96 -11.95
CA VAL A 100 0.29 -4.78 -10.92
C VAL A 100 1.10 -6.04 -10.57
N ASP A 101 1.68 -6.73 -11.56
CA ASP A 101 2.59 -7.88 -11.32
C ASP A 101 3.77 -7.47 -10.42
N VAL A 102 4.35 -6.29 -10.66
CA VAL A 102 5.43 -5.75 -9.82
C VAL A 102 4.94 -5.45 -8.40
N LEU A 103 3.76 -4.86 -8.25
CA LEU A 103 3.19 -4.54 -6.93
C LEU A 103 2.85 -5.81 -6.14
N ASN A 104 2.40 -6.87 -6.81
CA ASN A 104 2.20 -8.18 -6.19
C ASN A 104 3.53 -8.76 -5.67
N GLU A 105 4.64 -8.56 -6.37
CA GLU A 105 5.99 -8.93 -5.88
C GLU A 105 6.47 -8.02 -4.73
N VAL A 106 6.12 -6.73 -4.73
CA VAL A 106 6.36 -5.83 -3.59
C VAL A 106 5.60 -6.31 -2.35
N GLY A 107 4.38 -6.82 -2.54
CA GLY A 107 3.52 -7.38 -1.50
C GLY A 107 3.20 -6.38 -0.39
N PRO A 108 2.63 -5.19 -0.70
CA PRO A 108 2.18 -4.25 0.31
C PRO A 108 1.02 -4.83 1.14
N ASP A 109 0.87 -4.34 2.36
CA ASP A 109 -0.28 -4.65 3.21
C ASP A 109 -1.53 -3.88 2.76
N ALA A 110 -1.35 -2.69 2.16
CA ALA A 110 -2.38 -1.93 1.46
C ALA A 110 -1.72 -0.88 0.54
N ASP A 111 -2.42 -0.47 -0.51
CA ASP A 111 -2.04 0.68 -1.35
C ASP A 111 -3.22 1.63 -1.49
N VAL A 112 -2.97 2.87 -1.90
CA VAL A 112 -4.00 3.91 -2.03
C VAL A 112 -4.23 4.21 -3.50
N ILE A 113 -5.50 4.40 -3.89
CA ILE A 113 -5.79 4.89 -5.24
C ILE A 113 -5.35 6.35 -5.35
N GLY A 114 -4.31 6.59 -6.16
CA GLY A 114 -3.85 7.91 -6.56
C GLY A 114 -4.59 8.44 -7.80
N ASN A 115 -4.13 9.57 -8.32
CA ASN A 115 -4.74 10.18 -9.51
C ASN A 115 -4.37 9.43 -10.79
N HIS A 116 -3.19 8.81 -10.86
CA HIS A 116 -2.72 8.15 -12.07
C HIS A 116 -3.15 6.69 -12.21
N GLU A 117 -3.75 6.08 -11.19
CA GLU A 117 -4.45 4.79 -11.35
C GLU A 117 -5.57 4.89 -12.40
N PHE A 118 -6.13 6.09 -12.59
CA PHE A 118 -7.18 6.40 -13.58
C PHE A 118 -6.66 6.68 -15.00
N ASP A 119 -5.35 6.63 -15.25
CA ASP A 119 -4.79 6.91 -16.58
C ASP A 119 -5.26 5.92 -17.67
N TYR A 120 -5.71 4.73 -17.26
CA TYR A 120 -6.31 3.73 -18.15
C TYR A 120 -7.83 3.90 -18.33
N GLY A 121 -8.45 4.85 -17.61
CA GLY A 121 -9.89 5.04 -17.52
C GLY A 121 -10.45 4.67 -16.14
N LEU A 122 -11.74 4.96 -15.93
CA LEU A 122 -12.45 4.55 -14.70
C LEU A 122 -12.77 3.05 -14.72
N ASP A 123 -13.21 2.52 -15.86
CA ASP A 123 -13.65 1.12 -15.98
C ASP A 123 -12.54 0.12 -15.59
N PRO A 124 -11.26 0.31 -15.96
CA PRO A 124 -10.21 -0.65 -15.61
C PRO A 124 -9.81 -0.68 -14.14
N ILE A 125 -10.30 0.22 -13.28
CA ILE A 125 -9.94 0.20 -11.86
C ILE A 125 -10.40 -1.09 -11.18
N SER A 126 -11.58 -1.61 -11.54
CA SER A 126 -12.03 -2.92 -11.03
C SER A 126 -11.08 -4.04 -11.46
N ASP A 127 -10.57 -3.99 -12.69
CA ASP A 127 -9.62 -4.99 -13.19
C ASP A 127 -8.25 -4.86 -12.49
N VAL A 128 -7.76 -3.63 -12.28
CA VAL A 128 -6.52 -3.35 -11.53
C VAL A 128 -6.59 -3.92 -10.12
N THR A 129 -7.71 -3.65 -9.44
CA THR A 129 -7.92 -4.09 -8.06
C THR A 129 -8.18 -5.60 -7.98
N GLU A 130 -8.87 -6.22 -8.94
CA GLU A 130 -9.07 -7.67 -9.03
C GLU A 130 -7.76 -8.42 -9.32
N ASP A 131 -6.89 -7.87 -10.16
CA ASP A 131 -5.57 -8.44 -10.48
C ASP A 131 -4.55 -8.28 -9.33
N SER A 132 -4.87 -7.49 -8.28
CA SER A 132 -3.98 -7.20 -7.15
C SER A 132 -4.16 -8.18 -5.98
N GLU A 133 -3.05 -8.61 -5.37
CA GLU A 133 -3.07 -9.53 -4.22
C GLU A 133 -3.18 -8.82 -2.85
N PHE A 134 -3.40 -7.50 -2.87
CA PHE A 134 -3.47 -6.61 -1.72
C PHE A 134 -4.68 -5.66 -1.85
N PRO A 135 -5.20 -5.12 -0.74
CA PRO A 135 -6.33 -4.21 -0.78
C PRO A 135 -5.92 -2.81 -1.25
N TRP A 136 -6.74 -2.22 -2.12
CA TRP A 136 -6.67 -0.82 -2.50
C TRP A 136 -7.60 0.02 -1.62
N LEU A 137 -7.10 1.13 -1.09
CA LEU A 137 -7.84 2.04 -0.23
C LEU A 137 -8.26 3.29 -1.01
N ALA A 138 -9.52 3.67 -0.87
CA ALA A 138 -10.05 4.92 -1.40
C ALA A 138 -11.14 5.46 -0.45
N THR A 139 -10.80 6.51 0.32
CA THR A 139 -11.68 7.03 1.38
C THR A 139 -12.44 8.29 0.99
N ASN A 140 -11.95 9.02 -0.03
CA ASN A 140 -12.54 10.25 -0.54
C ASN A 140 -13.06 10.13 -1.97
N LEU A 141 -13.13 8.90 -2.50
CA LEU A 141 -13.65 8.61 -3.82
C LEU A 141 -14.94 7.79 -3.67
N VAL A 142 -16.04 8.36 -4.15
CA VAL A 142 -17.34 7.70 -4.17
C VAL A 142 -17.96 7.84 -5.54
N ASP A 143 -18.75 6.85 -5.94
CA ASP A 143 -19.61 6.97 -7.10
C ASP A 143 -20.66 8.05 -6.84
N SER A 144 -20.80 9.00 -7.77
CA SER A 144 -21.65 10.18 -7.54
C SER A 144 -23.14 9.89 -7.57
N GLU A 145 -23.57 8.77 -8.15
CA GLU A 145 -24.98 8.38 -8.26
C GLU A 145 -25.43 7.57 -7.03
N THR A 146 -24.55 6.72 -6.52
CA THR A 146 -24.84 5.79 -5.42
C THR A 146 -24.30 6.26 -4.06
N GLY A 147 -23.23 7.05 -4.05
CA GLY A 147 -22.50 7.46 -2.85
C GLY A 147 -21.64 6.35 -2.24
N GLU A 148 -21.50 5.21 -2.93
CA GLU A 148 -20.71 4.07 -2.48
C GLU A 148 -19.24 4.21 -2.89
N ALA A 149 -18.35 3.45 -2.24
CA ALA A 149 -16.95 3.38 -2.63
C ALA A 149 -16.82 2.82 -4.06
N PHE A 150 -15.73 3.16 -4.75
CA PHE A 150 -15.45 2.57 -6.06
C PHE A 150 -15.27 1.06 -5.95
N ASP A 151 -15.78 0.34 -6.95
CA ASP A 151 -15.69 -1.12 -7.00
C ASP A 151 -14.22 -1.58 -6.89
N GLY A 152 -14.00 -2.62 -6.08
CA GLY A 152 -12.66 -3.12 -5.79
C GLY A 152 -11.83 -2.31 -4.78
N THR A 153 -12.37 -1.24 -4.20
CA THR A 153 -11.67 -0.44 -3.16
C THR A 153 -12.32 -0.58 -1.78
N GLU A 154 -11.50 -0.49 -0.73
CA GLU A 154 -11.97 -0.44 0.65
C GLU A 154 -12.09 1.01 1.14
N SER A 155 -13.28 1.36 1.63
CA SER A 155 -13.53 2.60 2.36
C SER A 155 -13.35 2.38 3.87
N VAL A 156 -12.28 2.93 4.43
CA VAL A 156 -12.04 2.93 5.88
C VAL A 156 -12.70 4.16 6.50
N SER A 157 -13.92 4.00 7.02
CA SER A 157 -14.62 5.04 7.78
C SER A 157 -14.34 4.88 9.28
N TYR A 158 -13.64 5.83 9.89
CA TYR A 158 -13.46 5.87 11.35
C TYR A 158 -14.64 6.62 12.01
N THR A 159 -15.61 5.88 12.54
CA THR A 159 -16.67 6.45 13.41
C THR A 159 -16.19 6.56 14.86
N HIS A 160 -15.25 7.46 15.14
CA HIS A 160 -14.92 7.88 16.51
C HIS A 160 -14.54 9.37 16.52
N LEU A 161 -15.55 10.24 16.40
CA LEU A 161 -15.51 11.64 16.83
C LEU A 161 -16.78 11.93 17.64
#